data_AF-X1L8S1-F1
#
_entry.id   AF-X1L8S1-F1
#
_cell.length_a   1.000
_cell.length_b   1.000
_cell.length_c   1.000
_cell.angle_alpha   90.00
_cell.angle_beta   90.00
_cell.angle_gamma   90.00
#
_symmetry.space_group_name_H-M   'P 1'
#
loop_
_entity.id
_entity.type
_entity.pdbx_description
1 polymer ?
#
loop_
_entity_poly.entity_id
_entity_poly.type
_entity_poly.pdbx_seq_one_letter_code
_entity_poly.pdbx_strand_id
1 'polypeptide(L)'
;SALRIVSRISPSEFKRAIKKGDLATLTHVPGIGGKTTQRLILELKERVEEEEIVEPGKETITRDTLSALISLGYTRKEAEKAVKEALRSTEEGVDLAGLIREALRHI
;
A
#
# COMPACT_ATOMS: atom_id res chain seq x y z
N SER A 1 13.80 17.28 9.28
CA SER A 1 14.63 16.06 9.19
C SER A 1 13.86 14.73 9.28
N ALA A 2 12.57 14.68 8.92
CA ALA A 2 11.85 13.40 8.68
C ALA A 2 11.87 13.00 7.19
N LEU A 3 11.97 13.98 6.28
CA LEU A 3 11.96 13.77 4.83
C LEU A 3 13.14 12.93 4.31
N ARG A 4 14.30 12.96 4.99
CA ARG A 4 15.50 12.18 4.63
C ARG A 4 15.38 10.70 5.02
N ILE A 5 14.50 10.37 5.97
CA ILE A 5 14.19 9.01 6.40
C ILE A 5 13.33 8.36 5.32
N VAL A 6 12.22 9.01 4.95
CA VAL A 6 11.26 8.52 3.96
C VAL A 6 11.82 8.51 2.53
N SER A 7 12.90 9.26 2.25
CA SER A 7 13.49 9.34 0.91
C SER A 7 14.36 8.13 0.51
N ARG A 8 14.71 7.22 1.44
CA ARG A 8 15.54 6.03 1.15
C ARG A 8 14.86 4.70 1.43
N ILE A 9 13.78 4.71 2.20
CA ILE A 9 12.99 3.53 2.55
C ILE A 9 11.53 3.89 2.32
N SER A 10 10.80 3.04 1.60
CA SER A 10 9.38 3.27 1.38
C SER A 10 8.61 3.21 2.71
N PRO A 11 7.50 3.93 2.87
CA PRO A 11 6.69 3.87 4.10
C PRO A 11 6.31 2.44 4.51
N SER A 12 6.02 1.60 3.53
CA SER A 12 5.71 0.17 3.70
C SER A 12 6.92 -0.63 4.18
N GLU A 13 8.11 -0.37 3.64
CA GLU A 13 9.36 -1.00 4.07
C GLU A 13 9.81 -0.55 5.46
N PHE A 14 9.62 0.72 5.79
CA PHE A 14 9.87 1.27 7.12
C PHE A 14 8.97 0.59 8.16
N LYS A 15 7.66 0.50 7.88
CA LYS A 15 6.69 -0.17 8.77
C LYS A 15 7.02 -1.66 8.93
N ARG A 16 7.45 -2.36 7.86
CA ARG A 16 7.94 -3.75 7.95
C ARG A 16 9.19 -3.88 8.80
N ALA A 17 10.17 -2.99 8.63
CA ALA A 17 11.41 -3.00 9.40
C ALA A 17 11.15 -2.76 10.89
N ILE A 18 10.20 -1.87 11.23
CA ILE A 18 9.73 -1.66 12.60
C ILE A 18 9.05 -2.93 13.15
N LYS A 19 8.10 -3.54 12.41
CA LYS A 19 7.44 -4.80 12.85
C LYS A 19 8.43 -5.93 13.10
N LYS A 20 9.42 -6.08 12.21
CA LYS A 20 10.44 -7.15 12.27
C LYS A 20 11.61 -6.84 13.23
N GLY A 21 11.68 -5.62 13.78
CA GLY A 21 12.81 -5.18 14.60
C GLY A 21 14.13 -5.13 13.82
N ASP A 22 14.07 -4.86 12.51
CA ASP A 22 15.24 -4.86 11.62
C ASP A 22 16.08 -3.59 11.81
N LEU A 23 16.98 -3.67 12.78
CA LEU A 23 17.90 -2.61 13.16
C LEU A 23 18.86 -2.24 12.01
N ALA A 24 19.27 -3.21 11.19
CA ALA A 24 20.24 -2.98 10.11
C ALA A 24 19.65 -2.09 9.01
N THR A 25 18.41 -2.38 8.61
CA THR A 25 17.65 -1.59 7.63
C THR A 25 17.38 -0.17 8.14
N LEU A 26 17.09 -0.01 9.43
CA LEU A 26 16.74 1.28 10.03
C LEU A 26 17.98 2.14 10.41
N THR A 27 19.14 1.53 10.64
CA THR A 27 20.41 2.24 10.89
C THR A 27 21.12 2.70 9.61
N HIS A 28 20.72 2.19 8.44
CA HIS A 28 21.17 2.69 7.14
C HIS A 28 20.67 4.10 6.82
N VAL A 29 19.74 4.63 7.61
CA VAL A 29 19.23 5.99 7.49
C VAL A 29 20.24 6.98 8.09
N PRO A 30 20.87 7.86 7.29
CA PRO A 30 21.89 8.78 7.78
C PRO A 30 21.30 9.78 8.79
N GLY A 31 21.89 9.84 9.98
CA GLY A 31 21.46 10.72 11.07
C GLY A 31 20.68 10.05 12.20
N ILE A 32 20.45 8.72 12.14
CA ILE A 32 19.88 7.94 13.24
C ILE A 32 20.92 6.93 13.72
N GLY A 33 21.41 7.10 14.95
CA GLY A 33 22.34 6.15 15.57
C GLY A 33 21.63 4.92 16.12
N GLY A 34 22.36 3.81 16.29
CA GLY A 34 21.80 2.51 16.72
C GLY A 34 20.95 2.56 18.00
N LYS A 35 21.34 3.38 18.98
CA LYS A 35 20.58 3.55 20.24
C LYS A 35 19.24 4.27 20.02
N THR A 36 19.21 5.26 19.12
CA THR A 36 17.98 5.96 18.72
C THR A 36 17.08 5.01 17.93
N THR A 37 17.65 4.21 17.03
CA THR A 37 16.89 3.22 16.25
C THR A 37 16.27 2.15 17.12
N GLN A 38 16.99 1.63 18.13
CA GLN A 38 16.44 0.66 19.08
C GLN A 38 15.25 1.21 19.85
N ARG A 39 15.33 2.47 20.31
CA ARG A 39 14.23 3.13 21.01
C ARG A 39 13.03 3.36 20.08
N LEU A 40 13.28 3.78 18.84
CA LEU A 40 12.24 3.94 17.82
C LEU A 40 11.54 2.64 17.49
N ILE A 41 12.26 1.51 17.35
CA ILE A 41 11.65 0.20 17.10
C ILE A 41 10.71 -0.15 18.25
N LEU A 42 11.14 0.03 19.51
CA LEU A 42 10.31 -0.31 20.67
C LEU A 42 9.03 0.54 20.73
N GLU A 43 9.18 1.87 20.65
CA GLU A 43 8.06 2.81 20.72
C GLU A 43 7.09 2.68 19.54
N LEU A 44 7.59 2.39 18.33
CA LEU A 44 6.77 2.30 17.14
C LEU A 44 6.20 0.90 16.91
N LYS A 45 6.83 -0.17 17.40
CA LYS A 45 6.29 -1.53 17.25
C LYS A 45 4.95 -1.67 17.96
N GLU A 46 4.83 -1.12 19.17
CA GLU A 46 3.58 -1.08 19.93
C GLU A 46 2.48 -0.32 19.17
N ARG A 47 2.82 0.82 18.55
CA ARG A 47 1.85 1.65 17.79
C ARG A 47 1.49 1.06 16.42
N VAL A 48 2.41 0.32 15.81
CA VAL A 48 2.24 -0.31 14.48
C VAL A 48 1.47 -1.64 14.58
N GLU A 49 1.41 -2.25 15.76
CA GLU A 49 0.51 -3.37 16.04
C GLU A 49 -0.97 -2.92 16.10
N GLU A 50 -1.25 -1.69 16.57
CA GLU A 50 -2.60 -1.12 16.57
C GLU A 50 -3.09 -0.74 15.16
N GLU A 51 -2.20 -0.30 14.29
CA GLU A 51 -2.49 -0.10 12.87
C GLU A 51 -2.04 -1.31 12.05
N GLU A 52 -2.84 -2.38 12.04
CA GLU A 52 -2.78 -3.32 10.92
C GLU A 52 -2.89 -2.52 9.62
N ILE A 53 -1.91 -2.69 8.73
CA ILE A 53 -2.15 -2.38 7.32
C ILE A 53 -3.16 -3.44 6.91
N VAL A 54 -4.44 -3.12 7.06
CA VAL A 54 -5.50 -3.88 6.43
C VAL A 54 -5.24 -3.67 4.95
N GLU A 55 -4.73 -4.70 4.28
CA GLU A 55 -4.74 -4.68 2.82
C GLU A 55 -6.17 -4.32 2.42
N PRO A 56 -6.37 -3.30 1.58
CA PRO A 56 -7.71 -2.87 1.23
C PRO A 56 -8.46 -4.10 0.75
N GLY A 57 -9.53 -4.46 1.48
CA GLY A 57 -10.31 -5.65 1.14
C GLY A 57 -10.81 -5.55 -0.30
N LYS A 58 -11.13 -6.70 -0.90
CA LYS A 58 -11.59 -6.79 -2.29
C LYS A 58 -12.67 -5.75 -2.66
N GLU A 59 -13.57 -5.44 -1.73
CA GLU A 59 -14.59 -4.38 -1.89
C GLU A 59 -14.01 -2.97 -2.02
N THR A 60 -13.00 -2.64 -1.22
CA THR A 60 -12.32 -1.33 -1.26
C THR A 60 -11.57 -1.17 -2.57
N ILE A 61 -10.82 -2.20 -2.99
CA ILE A 61 -10.12 -2.21 -4.28
C ILE A 61 -11.10 -2.06 -5.45
N THR A 62 -12.24 -2.75 -5.40
CA THR A 62 -13.30 -2.68 -6.43
C THR A 62 -13.89 -1.27 -6.52
N ARG A 63 -14.25 -0.66 -5.39
CA ARG A 63 -14.83 0.68 -5.32
C ARG A 63 -13.85 1.76 -5.81
N ASP A 64 -12.58 1.63 -5.40
CA ASP A 64 -11.55 2.60 -5.76
C ASP A 64 -11.19 2.48 -7.25
N THR A 65 -11.21 1.26 -7.82
CA THR A 65 -11.08 1.03 -9.27
C THR A 65 -12.21 1.68 -10.05
N LEU A 66 -13.46 1.49 -9.60
CA LEU A 66 -14.63 2.11 -10.24
C LEU A 66 -14.51 3.64 -10.25
N SER A 67 -14.09 4.23 -9.13
CA SER A 67 -13.89 5.67 -8.99
C SER A 67 -12.80 6.17 -9.93
N ALA A 68 -11.68 5.44 -10.03
CA ALA A 68 -10.58 5.77 -10.93
C ALA A 68 -11.02 5.78 -12.40
N LEU A 69 -11.76 4.76 -12.85
CA LEU A 69 -12.27 4.70 -14.23
C LEU A 69 -13.22 5.86 -14.55
N ILE A 70 -14.09 6.24 -13.62
CA ILE A 70 -14.97 7.41 -13.78
C ILE A 70 -14.13 8.69 -13.88
N SER A 71 -13.09 8.84 -13.04
CA SER A 71 -12.18 10.00 -13.11
C SER A 71 -11.36 10.06 -14.41
N LEU A 72 -11.14 8.93 -15.07
CA LEU A 72 -10.52 8.86 -16.41
C LEU A 72 -11.49 9.25 -17.54
N GLY A 73 -12.77 9.45 -17.22
CA GLY A 73 -13.79 9.92 -18.17
C GLY A 73 -14.77 8.86 -18.65
N TYR A 74 -14.69 7.62 -18.15
CA TYR A 74 -15.64 6.56 -18.50
C TYR A 74 -16.97 6.74 -17.77
N THR A 75 -18.07 6.35 -18.41
CA THR A 75 -19.36 6.37 -17.75
C THR A 75 -19.41 5.31 -16.64
N ARG A 76 -20.24 5.55 -15.61
CA ARG A 76 -20.41 4.57 -14.52
C ARG A 76 -20.77 3.18 -15.04
N LYS A 77 -21.62 3.10 -16.06
CA LYS A 77 -22.08 1.83 -16.65
C LYS A 77 -20.95 1.06 -17.35
N GLU A 78 -20.07 1.76 -18.06
CA GLU A 78 -18.89 1.16 -18.70
C GLU A 78 -17.89 0.69 -17.65
N ALA A 79 -17.60 1.54 -16.66
CA ALA A 79 -16.68 1.22 -15.57
C ALA A 79 -17.16 0.02 -14.75
N GLU A 80 -18.44 -0.07 -14.40
CA GLU A 80 -19.02 -1.22 -13.68
C GLU A 80 -18.90 -2.52 -14.48
N LYS A 81 -19.16 -2.46 -15.79
CA LYS A 81 -19.03 -3.63 -16.67
C LYS A 81 -17.58 -4.10 -16.74
N ALA A 82 -16.65 -3.18 -16.98
CA ALA A 82 -15.22 -3.46 -17.09
C ALA A 82 -14.65 -4.05 -15.80
N VAL A 83 -14.99 -3.48 -14.64
CA VAL A 83 -14.55 -4.01 -13.33
C VAL A 83 -15.13 -5.40 -13.07
N LYS A 84 -16.38 -5.66 -13.49
CA LYS A 84 -16.99 -6.99 -13.33
C LYS A 84 -16.31 -8.05 -14.19
N GLU A 85 -15.94 -7.75 -15.43
CA GLU A 85 -15.19 -8.68 -16.28
C GLU A 85 -13.74 -8.85 -15.80
N ALA A 86 -13.13 -7.77 -15.30
CA ALA A 86 -11.81 -7.83 -14.69
C ALA A 86 -11.79 -8.77 -13.48
N LEU A 87 -12.77 -8.64 -12.57
CA LEU A 87 -12.91 -9.50 -11.38
C LEU A 87 -13.18 -10.98 -11.68
N ARG A 88 -13.72 -11.29 -12.88
CA ARG A 88 -13.88 -12.66 -13.35
C ARG A 88 -12.60 -13.23 -13.95
N SER A 89 -11.78 -12.35 -14.52
CA SER A 89 -10.53 -12.71 -15.20
C SER A 89 -9.32 -12.72 -14.27
N THR A 90 -9.45 -12.19 -13.06
CA THR A 90 -8.39 -12.13 -12.06
C THR A 90 -8.64 -13.05 -10.88
N GLU A 91 -7.61 -13.81 -10.50
CA GLU A 91 -7.60 -14.66 -9.30
C GLU A 91 -7.48 -13.83 -8.01
N GLU A 92 -7.68 -14.48 -6.85
CA GLU A 92 -7.59 -13.82 -5.54
C GLU A 92 -6.19 -13.21 -5.30
N GLY A 93 -6.15 -11.94 -4.90
CA GLY A 93 -4.91 -11.22 -4.57
C GLY A 93 -4.52 -10.07 -5.49
N VAL A 94 -5.40 -9.63 -6.40
CA VAL A 94 -5.12 -8.47 -7.26
C VAL A 94 -5.13 -7.16 -6.49
N ASP A 95 -4.06 -6.39 -6.67
CA ASP A 95 -3.90 -5.04 -6.14
C ASP A 95 -4.70 -4.00 -6.96
N LEU A 96 -4.89 -2.80 -6.40
CA LEU A 96 -5.64 -1.73 -7.06
C LEU A 96 -5.10 -1.40 -8.46
N ALA A 97 -3.78 -1.32 -8.62
CA ALA A 97 -3.17 -1.02 -9.91
C ALA A 97 -3.38 -2.15 -10.92
N GLY A 98 -3.33 -3.41 -10.49
CA GLY A 98 -3.66 -4.58 -11.29
C GLY A 98 -5.11 -4.56 -11.76
N LEU A 99 -6.05 -4.28 -10.86
CA LEU A 99 -7.48 -4.27 -11.20
C LEU A 99 -7.83 -3.13 -12.17
N ILE A 100 -7.21 -1.95 -12.02
CA ILE A 100 -7.39 -0.84 -12.97
C ILE A 100 -6.88 -1.23 -14.36
N ARG A 101 -5.68 -1.80 -14.47
CA ARG A 101 -5.12 -2.23 -15.77
C ARG A 101 -5.98 -3.31 -16.42
N GLU A 102 -6.45 -4.27 -15.64
CA GLU A 102 -7.34 -5.31 -16.14
C GLU A 102 -8.65 -4.71 -16.62
N ALA A 103 -9.31 -3.87 -15.82
CA ALA A 103 -10.56 -3.24 -16.20
C ALA A 103 -10.43 -2.43 -17.50
N LEU A 104 -9.34 -1.69 -17.69
CA LEU A 104 -9.08 -0.95 -18.94
C LEU A 104 -8.96 -1.84 -20.18
N ARG A 105 -8.67 -3.15 -20.05
CA ARG A 105 -8.72 -4.10 -21.18
C ARG A 105 -10.13 -4.48 -21.61
N HIS A 106 -11.12 -4.27 -20.74
CA HIS A 106 -12.53 -4.63 -20.94
C HIS A 106 -13.45 -3.41 -21.13
N ILE A 107 -12.87 -2.22 -21.22
CA ILE A 107 -13.55 -0.96 -21.56
C ILE A 107 -13.80 -0.89 -23.07
#